data_AF-A0A397U7N6-F1
#
_entry.id   AF-A0A397U7N6-F1
#
_cell.length_a   1.000
_cell.length_b   1.000
_cell.length_c   1.000
_cell.angle_alpha   90.00
_cell.angle_beta   90.00
_cell.angle_gamma   90.00
#
_symmetry.space_group_name_H-M   'P 1'
#
loop_
_entity.id
_entity.type
_entity.pdbx_description
1 polymer ?
#
loop_
_entity_poly.entity_id
_entity_poly.type
_entity_poly.pdbx_seq_one_letter_code
_entity_poly.pdbx_strand_id
1 'polypeptide(L)'
;MSGPPPVPTRKAKRVSGWHNNKRYEEKEENYENIRFSANAKDADEKYRIMLNAYEKYKKQNEELEKETKELQLQVSEAGTKNGSLQNSIHELNLRLESEKNRWQHKINQSDIEVQTLKKQHVELEKETRKYQDALGKAKSFHLGDDHISNTVELAKMISGIAVLLEEFTSVKGKDVSVNEVAANELLLHYKCAMRVGEGKGKPVLSAALQRHILEEIFRFIEEYLFQSKIENQQQSPLSLQSSDQQNEHPQPQQPPPPQQQQQQQQTQQQEIDQQDSEKRAHSVVAIGRKLSLTRQPQSPIPVQMSTIEQENTDNNHLEAEITAHMKQLCDLVQQLSELREGTDDITRLTPINIRQQVCSVLGSRGFCIDKHPFIDQLTDTILKTAGKYRQFKNKEKQTESHERAEKIAREIILLYFRLFAQEPVPEFTEFVEAGTSLQVNIMEGTWDDHEIDDLEVEICSFPLISVKGKDDVRKVLYKSAVLTRQRTANME
;
A
#
# COMPACT_ATOMS: atom_id res chain seq x y z
N MET A 1 -20.07 -32.09 25.50
CA MET A 1 -19.43 -33.37 25.89
C MET A 1 -17.93 -33.14 26.00
N SER A 2 -17.38 -33.21 27.21
CA SER A 2 -15.97 -33.52 27.55
C SER A 2 -15.72 -32.99 28.97
N GLY A 3 -15.86 -33.88 29.95
CA GLY A 3 -15.67 -33.59 31.37
C GLY A 3 -14.19 -33.49 31.78
N PRO A 4 -13.92 -33.05 33.02
CA PRO A 4 -12.57 -32.85 33.53
C PRO A 4 -11.83 -34.19 33.81
N PRO A 5 -10.48 -34.19 33.78
CA PRO A 5 -9.67 -35.39 33.99
C PRO A 5 -9.66 -35.85 35.46
N PRO A 6 -9.35 -37.13 35.75
CA PRO A 6 -9.51 -37.73 37.07
C PRO A 6 -8.35 -37.40 38.03
N VAL A 7 -8.68 -37.30 39.31
CA VAL A 7 -7.77 -37.14 40.45
C VAL A 7 -7.07 -38.48 40.76
N PRO A 8 -5.75 -38.53 41.03
CA PRO A 8 -5.08 -39.74 41.49
C PRO A 8 -5.40 -40.02 42.96
N THR A 9 -6.02 -41.17 43.23
CA THR A 9 -6.24 -41.73 44.56
C THR A 9 -4.94 -42.31 45.13
N ARG A 10 -4.51 -41.84 46.30
CA ARG A 10 -3.41 -42.46 47.07
C ARG A 10 -3.86 -43.83 47.58
N LYS A 11 -3.30 -44.90 47.00
CA LYS A 11 -3.39 -46.26 47.54
C LYS A 11 -2.67 -46.31 48.90
N ALA A 12 -3.42 -46.59 49.96
CA ALA A 12 -2.89 -46.91 51.27
C ALA A 12 -2.12 -48.24 51.20
N LYS A 13 -0.81 -48.20 51.45
CA LYS A 13 0.02 -49.39 51.59
C LYS A 13 -0.17 -49.92 53.01
N ARG A 14 -0.95 -51.00 53.15
CA ARG A 14 -1.02 -51.83 54.36
C ARG A 14 0.40 -52.26 54.74
N VAL A 15 0.83 -51.90 55.94
CA VAL A 15 1.96 -52.59 56.58
C VAL A 15 1.37 -53.67 57.47
N SER A 16 1.86 -54.87 57.22
CA SER A 16 1.51 -56.18 57.75
C SER A 16 1.75 -56.32 59.25
N GLY A 17 0.95 -57.20 59.85
CA GLY A 17 0.92 -57.46 61.28
C GLY A 17 2.23 -58.00 61.84
N TRP A 18 2.45 -57.69 63.11
CA TRP A 18 3.41 -58.36 63.96
C TRP A 18 2.67 -59.38 64.82
N HIS A 19 3.10 -60.64 64.67
CA HIS A 19 2.59 -61.81 65.35
C HIS A 19 2.95 -61.76 66.83
N ASN A 20 1.94 -61.72 67.70
CA ASN A 20 2.12 -61.77 69.16
C ASN A 20 1.96 -63.20 69.71
N ASN A 21 2.44 -64.22 68.97
CA ASN A 21 2.25 -65.63 69.36
C ASN A 21 3.35 -66.18 70.29
N LYS A 22 4.51 -65.51 70.42
CA LYS A 22 5.65 -66.01 71.21
C LYS A 22 5.61 -65.68 72.71
N ARG A 23 4.83 -64.68 73.12
CA ARG A 23 4.80 -64.20 74.51
C ARG A 23 3.95 -65.06 75.46
N TYR A 24 3.12 -65.95 74.90
CA TYR A 24 2.29 -66.86 75.70
C TYR A 24 3.00 -68.18 76.00
N GLU A 25 3.88 -68.66 75.10
CA GLU A 25 4.62 -69.92 75.31
C GLU A 25 5.73 -69.79 76.38
N GLU A 26 6.48 -68.68 76.41
CA GLU A 26 7.53 -68.45 77.44
C GLU A 26 6.99 -68.29 78.87
N LYS A 27 5.70 -67.93 79.03
CA LYS A 27 5.07 -67.86 80.36
C LYS A 27 4.74 -69.24 80.91
N GLU A 28 4.41 -70.21 80.06
CA GLU A 28 4.07 -71.58 80.53
C GLU A 28 5.30 -72.33 81.04
N GLU A 29 6.46 -72.21 80.37
CA GLU A 29 7.72 -72.82 80.86
C GLU A 29 8.14 -72.29 82.24
N ASN A 30 7.83 -71.02 82.55
CA ASN A 30 8.20 -70.42 83.84
C ASN A 30 7.31 -70.91 85.00
N TYR A 31 6.02 -71.17 84.76
CA TYR A 31 5.14 -71.76 85.78
C TYR A 31 5.44 -73.25 86.01
N GLU A 32 5.86 -73.98 84.98
CA GLU A 32 6.31 -75.39 85.10
C GLU A 32 7.57 -75.52 85.98
N ASN A 33 8.53 -74.57 85.88
CA ASN A 33 9.75 -74.61 86.69
C ASN A 33 9.52 -74.34 88.20
N ILE A 34 8.53 -73.51 88.55
CA ILE A 34 8.11 -73.31 89.95
C ILE A 34 7.34 -74.54 90.46
N ARG A 35 6.61 -75.23 89.58
CA ARG A 35 5.85 -76.44 89.92
C ARG A 35 6.76 -77.61 90.32
N PHE A 36 7.94 -77.73 89.71
CA PHE A 36 8.92 -78.77 90.06
C PHE A 36 9.52 -78.58 91.48
N SER A 37 9.53 -77.36 92.04
CA SER A 37 10.10 -77.10 93.38
C SER A 37 9.20 -77.55 94.54
N ALA A 38 7.94 -77.90 94.28
CA ALA A 38 7.00 -78.31 95.32
C ALA A 38 7.24 -79.75 95.84
N ASN A 39 7.91 -80.62 95.07
CA ASN A 39 8.04 -82.06 95.37
C ASN A 39 9.40 -82.50 95.97
N ALA A 40 10.32 -81.58 96.27
CA ALA A 40 11.56 -81.91 96.99
C ALA A 40 11.29 -82.20 98.48
N LYS A 41 11.75 -83.37 98.96
CA LYS A 41 11.45 -83.91 100.31
C LYS A 41 12.38 -83.40 101.42
N ASP A 42 13.46 -82.70 101.07
CA ASP A 42 14.44 -82.16 102.01
C ASP A 42 14.64 -80.64 101.80
N ALA A 43 14.81 -79.90 102.89
CA ALA A 43 14.83 -78.43 102.90
C ALA A 43 16.06 -77.85 102.18
N ASP A 44 17.17 -78.58 102.22
CA ASP A 44 18.45 -78.15 101.67
C ASP A 44 18.46 -78.13 100.13
N GLU A 45 17.81 -79.12 99.50
CA GLU A 45 17.68 -79.20 98.04
C GLU A 45 16.77 -78.10 97.48
N LYS A 46 15.70 -77.75 98.20
CA LYS A 46 14.83 -76.60 97.86
C LYS A 46 15.60 -75.28 97.91
N TYR A 47 16.45 -75.12 98.91
CA TYR A 47 17.29 -73.92 99.05
C TYR A 47 18.29 -73.80 97.90
N ARG A 48 18.95 -74.91 97.50
CA ARG A 48 19.89 -74.93 96.37
C ARG A 48 19.24 -74.58 95.03
N ILE A 49 18.07 -75.15 94.74
CA ILE A 49 17.30 -74.84 93.51
C ILE A 49 16.86 -73.37 93.51
N MET A 50 16.39 -72.86 94.65
CA MET A 50 16.01 -71.46 94.81
C MET A 50 17.20 -70.52 94.61
N LEU A 51 18.38 -70.87 95.14
CA LEU A 51 19.59 -70.07 95.02
C LEU A 51 20.06 -69.99 93.55
N ASN A 52 20.08 -71.11 92.84
CA ASN A 52 20.42 -71.13 91.41
C ASN A 52 19.43 -70.33 90.55
N ALA A 53 18.12 -70.42 90.86
CA ALA A 53 17.10 -69.62 90.19
C ALA A 53 17.31 -68.12 90.47
N TYR A 54 17.60 -67.75 91.73
CA TYR A 54 17.92 -66.37 92.11
C TYR A 54 19.13 -65.83 91.37
N GLU A 55 20.24 -66.59 91.28
CA GLU A 55 21.42 -66.19 90.52
C GLU A 55 21.14 -66.01 89.03
N LYS A 56 20.32 -66.89 88.44
CA LYS A 56 19.89 -66.76 87.03
C LYS A 56 19.07 -65.48 86.83
N TYR A 57 18.08 -65.23 87.69
CA TYR A 57 17.27 -64.02 87.64
C TYR A 57 18.11 -62.76 87.83
N LYS A 58 19.08 -62.80 88.74
CA LYS A 58 20.01 -61.68 88.96
C LYS A 58 20.80 -61.36 87.69
N LYS A 59 21.39 -62.36 87.04
CA LYS A 59 22.11 -62.17 85.76
C LYS A 59 21.21 -61.62 84.66
N GLN A 60 20.00 -62.17 84.52
CA GLN A 60 19.03 -61.67 83.54
C GLN A 60 18.64 -60.21 83.82
N ASN A 61 18.47 -59.83 85.09
CA ASN A 61 18.13 -58.46 85.46
C ASN A 61 19.30 -57.50 85.18
N GLU A 62 20.54 -57.93 85.44
CA GLU A 62 21.74 -57.16 85.07
C GLU A 62 21.88 -56.99 83.54
N GLU A 63 21.54 -58.00 82.75
CA GLU A 63 21.49 -57.92 81.29
C GLU A 63 20.40 -56.96 80.79
N LEU A 64 19.18 -57.08 81.33
CA LEU A 64 18.06 -56.19 81.02
C LEU A 64 18.36 -54.73 81.40
N GLU A 65 19.07 -54.49 82.50
CA GLU A 65 19.51 -53.15 82.88
C GLU A 65 20.51 -52.55 81.88
N LYS A 66 21.42 -53.38 81.34
CA LYS A 66 22.35 -52.93 80.29
C LYS A 66 21.60 -52.61 78.99
N GLU A 67 20.70 -53.50 78.56
CA GLU A 67 19.87 -53.30 77.37
C GLU A 67 18.98 -52.05 77.51
N THR A 68 18.39 -51.84 78.68
CA THR A 68 17.57 -50.64 78.96
C THR A 68 18.38 -49.36 78.85
N LYS A 69 19.62 -49.34 79.37
CA LYS A 69 20.52 -48.19 79.26
C LYS A 69 20.93 -47.92 77.81
N GLU A 70 21.20 -48.97 77.04
CA GLU A 70 21.54 -48.86 75.62
C GLU A 70 20.35 -48.33 74.80
N LEU A 71 19.15 -48.85 75.03
CA LEU A 71 17.92 -48.34 74.41
C LEU A 71 17.64 -46.88 74.80
N GLN A 72 17.87 -46.50 76.05
CA GLN A 72 17.74 -45.10 76.49
C GLN A 72 18.71 -44.17 75.75
N LEU A 73 19.96 -44.61 75.56
CA LEU A 73 20.95 -43.86 74.79
C LEU A 73 20.50 -43.71 73.33
N GLN A 74 20.07 -44.79 72.68
CA GLN A 74 19.58 -44.76 71.30
C GLN A 74 18.37 -43.83 71.13
N VAL A 75 17.43 -43.83 72.08
CA VAL A 75 16.29 -42.91 72.08
C VAL A 75 16.74 -41.45 72.22
N SER A 76 17.73 -41.18 73.09
CA SER A 76 18.27 -39.82 73.23
C SER A 76 18.95 -39.34 71.94
N GLU A 77 19.73 -40.19 71.29
CA GLU A 77 20.39 -39.89 70.02
C GLU A 77 19.38 -39.68 68.88
N ALA A 78 18.35 -40.54 68.80
CA ALA A 78 17.26 -40.37 67.85
C ALA A 78 16.51 -39.05 68.08
N GLY A 79 16.30 -38.65 69.34
CA GLY A 79 15.70 -37.37 69.72
C GLY A 79 16.51 -36.17 69.22
N THR A 80 17.83 -36.17 69.44
CA THR A 80 18.72 -35.09 68.96
C THR A 80 18.76 -35.02 67.43
N LYS A 81 18.86 -36.16 66.74
CA LYS A 81 18.82 -36.24 65.27
C LYS A 81 17.49 -35.71 64.72
N ASN A 82 16.37 -36.07 65.35
CA ASN A 82 15.06 -35.60 64.95
C ASN A 82 14.92 -34.07 65.12
N GLY A 83 15.41 -33.51 66.22
CA GLY A 83 15.46 -32.05 66.41
C GLY A 83 16.30 -31.34 65.36
N SER A 84 17.48 -31.89 65.03
CA SER A 84 18.33 -31.35 63.95
C SER A 84 17.64 -31.41 62.58
N LEU A 85 16.95 -32.50 62.27
CA LEU A 85 16.19 -32.64 61.02
C LEU A 85 15.02 -31.66 60.95
N GLN A 86 14.29 -31.46 62.05
CA GLN A 86 13.20 -30.48 62.12
C GLN A 86 13.71 -29.05 61.85
N ASN A 87 14.85 -28.67 62.42
CA ASN A 87 15.47 -27.37 62.17
C ASN A 87 15.87 -27.21 60.70
N SER A 88 16.46 -28.25 60.11
CA SER A 88 16.86 -28.22 58.69
C SER A 88 15.65 -28.13 57.75
N ILE A 89 14.55 -28.83 58.06
CA ILE A 89 13.28 -28.71 57.33
C ILE A 89 12.72 -27.30 57.45
N HIS A 90 12.75 -26.69 58.63
CA HIS A 90 12.28 -25.32 58.84
C HIS A 90 13.08 -24.32 58.00
N GLU A 91 14.41 -24.43 58.01
CA GLU A 91 15.28 -23.56 57.23
C GLU A 91 15.06 -23.72 55.72
N LEU A 92 14.93 -24.97 55.23
CA LEU A 92 14.63 -25.25 53.83
C LEU A 92 13.28 -24.66 53.40
N ASN A 93 12.26 -24.70 54.26
CA ASN A 93 10.97 -24.08 53.98
C ASN A 93 11.06 -22.55 53.89
N LEU A 94 11.82 -21.91 54.78
CA LEU A 94 12.06 -20.46 54.71
C LEU A 94 12.78 -20.07 53.41
N ARG A 95 13.80 -20.84 53.01
CA ARG A 95 14.50 -20.64 51.73
C ARG A 95 13.55 -20.82 50.55
N LEU A 96 12.74 -21.88 50.55
CA LEU A 96 11.76 -22.15 49.50
C LEU A 96 10.76 -20.99 49.35
N GLU A 97 10.23 -20.47 50.47
CA GLU A 97 9.28 -19.35 50.42
C GLU A 97 9.96 -18.06 49.93
N SER A 98 11.21 -17.80 50.33
CA SER A 98 11.98 -16.65 49.84
C SER A 98 12.23 -16.73 48.32
N GLU A 99 12.57 -17.91 47.80
CA GLU A 99 12.75 -18.16 46.37
C GLU A 99 11.43 -17.98 45.61
N LYS A 100 10.34 -18.55 46.13
CA LYS A 100 9.00 -18.40 45.55
C LYS A 100 8.58 -16.94 45.44
N ASN A 101 8.80 -16.15 46.49
CA ASN A 101 8.52 -14.71 46.48
C ASN A 101 9.41 -13.96 45.47
N ARG A 102 10.68 -14.34 45.34
CA ARG A 102 11.60 -13.76 44.36
C ARG A 102 11.14 -14.04 42.92
N TRP A 103 10.74 -15.27 42.62
CA TRP A 103 10.21 -15.64 41.31
C TRP A 103 8.88 -14.94 41.02
N GLN A 104 8.00 -14.84 42.02
CA GLN A 104 6.74 -14.09 41.86
C GLN A 104 6.99 -12.61 41.54
N HIS A 105 7.98 -11.98 42.19
CA HIS A 105 8.34 -10.60 41.89
C HIS A 105 8.85 -10.46 40.45
N LYS A 106 9.71 -11.37 39.98
CA LYS A 106 10.20 -11.38 38.59
C LYS A 106 9.07 -11.57 37.58
N ILE A 107 8.11 -12.45 37.86
CA ILE A 107 6.93 -12.66 37.01
C ILE A 107 6.13 -11.36 36.92
N ASN A 108 5.81 -10.74 38.05
CA ASN A 108 5.05 -9.49 38.08
C ASN A 108 5.78 -8.35 37.35
N GLN A 109 7.10 -8.26 37.51
CA GLN A 109 7.92 -7.27 36.80
C GLN A 109 7.88 -7.50 35.28
N SER A 110 8.10 -8.74 34.84
CA SER A 110 8.02 -9.10 33.42
C SER A 110 6.62 -8.85 32.83
N ASP A 111 5.56 -9.11 33.60
CA ASP A 111 4.19 -8.81 33.17
C ASP A 111 3.96 -7.31 32.95
N ILE A 112 4.51 -6.45 33.83
CA ILE A 112 4.45 -4.99 33.67
C ILE A 112 5.21 -4.54 32.42
N GLU A 113 6.41 -5.10 32.17
CA GLU A 113 7.21 -4.81 30.98
C GLU A 113 6.48 -5.22 29.70
N VAL A 114 5.92 -6.44 29.66
CA VAL A 114 5.13 -6.94 28.54
C VAL A 114 3.89 -6.06 28.28
N GLN A 115 3.19 -5.64 29.33
CA GLN A 115 2.06 -4.71 29.18
C GLN A 115 2.49 -3.36 28.63
N THR A 116 3.63 -2.84 29.06
CA THR A 116 4.18 -1.56 28.60
C THR A 116 4.60 -1.65 27.12
N LEU A 117 5.30 -2.71 26.73
CA LEU A 117 5.69 -2.97 25.34
C LEU A 117 4.47 -3.16 24.44
N LYS A 118 3.43 -3.86 24.90
CA LYS A 118 2.15 -3.99 24.16
C LYS A 118 1.48 -2.64 23.92
N LYS A 119 1.45 -1.76 24.93
CA LYS A 119 0.91 -0.40 24.76
C LYS A 119 1.70 0.40 23.73
N GLN A 120 3.03 0.33 23.79
CA GLN A 120 3.89 0.98 22.79
C GLN A 120 3.67 0.42 21.38
N HIS A 121 3.54 -0.90 21.24
CA HIS A 121 3.25 -1.54 19.95
C HIS A 121 1.93 -1.05 19.35
N VAL A 122 0.87 -0.92 20.17
CA VAL A 122 -0.42 -0.38 19.71
C VAL A 122 -0.32 1.08 19.28
N GLU A 123 0.43 1.92 20.00
CA GLU A 123 0.61 3.33 19.60
C GLU A 123 1.44 3.43 18.31
N LEU A 124 2.53 2.68 18.19
CA LEU A 124 3.32 2.60 16.97
C LEU A 124 2.51 2.04 15.80
N GLU A 125 1.64 1.05 16.01
CA GLU A 125 0.70 0.60 14.99
C GLU A 125 -0.27 1.71 14.59
N LYS A 126 -0.79 2.48 15.54
CA LYS A 126 -1.71 3.58 15.26
C LYS A 126 -1.02 4.70 14.48
N GLU A 127 0.22 5.04 14.83
CA GLU A 127 1.05 5.96 14.06
C GLU A 127 1.37 5.42 12.68
N THR A 128 1.81 4.16 12.59
CA THR A 128 2.07 3.49 11.31
C THR A 128 0.81 3.45 10.45
N ARG A 129 -0.37 3.21 11.02
CA ARG A 129 -1.67 3.29 10.31
C ARG A 129 -1.98 4.71 9.86
N LYS A 130 -1.71 5.74 10.66
CA LYS A 130 -1.86 7.14 10.23
C LYS A 130 -0.90 7.49 9.10
N TYR A 131 0.36 7.05 9.19
CA TYR A 131 1.34 7.24 8.12
C TYR A 131 0.99 6.41 6.90
N GLN A 132 0.49 5.19 7.05
CA GLN A 132 -0.01 4.34 5.96
C GLN A 132 -1.33 4.87 5.38
N ASP A 133 -2.17 5.55 6.14
CA ASP A 133 -3.39 6.22 5.65
C ASP A 133 -3.04 7.55 4.96
N ALA A 134 -2.10 8.32 5.48
CA ALA A 134 -1.60 9.53 4.83
C ALA A 134 -0.78 9.20 3.57
N LEU A 135 0.08 8.18 3.65
CA LEU A 135 0.80 7.60 2.52
C LEU A 135 -0.16 6.86 1.60
N GLY A 136 -1.23 6.26 2.14
CA GLY A 136 -2.33 5.69 1.39
C GLY A 136 -3.04 6.77 0.61
N LYS A 137 -3.37 7.92 1.20
CA LYS A 137 -3.92 9.09 0.50
C LYS A 137 -2.92 9.73 -0.48
N ALA A 138 -1.61 9.57 -0.27
CA ALA A 138 -0.58 10.10 -1.16
C ALA A 138 -0.11 9.09 -2.24
N LYS A 139 -0.27 7.77 -2.04
CA LYS A 139 0.05 6.69 -2.99
C LYS A 139 -1.20 6.19 -3.71
N SER A 140 -2.36 6.21 -3.05
CA SER A 140 -3.69 6.14 -3.66
C SER A 140 -3.98 7.48 -4.32
N PHE A 141 -3.22 7.77 -5.37
CA PHE A 141 -3.78 8.36 -6.56
C PHE A 141 -4.56 7.31 -7.37
N HIS A 142 -5.24 6.35 -6.70
CA HIS A 142 -6.55 5.95 -7.20
C HIS A 142 -7.39 7.21 -7.06
N LEU A 143 -7.46 7.96 -8.17
CA LEU A 143 -8.58 8.85 -8.42
C LEU A 143 -9.83 8.11 -7.95
N GLY A 144 -10.66 8.78 -7.15
CA GLY A 144 -11.83 8.16 -6.54
C GLY A 144 -12.51 7.21 -7.52
N ASP A 145 -13.06 6.12 -6.98
CA ASP A 145 -13.72 5.05 -7.73
C ASP A 145 -14.64 5.56 -8.88
N ASP A 146 -15.04 6.83 -8.83
CA ASP A 146 -15.79 7.56 -9.85
C ASP A 146 -15.06 7.91 -11.16
N HIS A 147 -13.72 7.89 -11.31
CA HIS A 147 -13.10 8.53 -12.51
C HIS A 147 -12.00 7.80 -13.29
N ILE A 148 -11.33 6.74 -12.79
CA ILE A 148 -10.33 6.00 -13.60
C ILE A 148 -10.52 4.47 -13.57
N SER A 149 -11.37 3.94 -12.69
CA SER A 149 -11.79 2.53 -12.71
C SER A 149 -13.23 2.39 -13.18
N ASN A 150 -13.48 2.71 -14.44
CA ASN A 150 -14.53 2.01 -15.16
C ASN A 150 -14.19 2.03 -16.64
N THR A 151 -13.55 0.97 -17.13
CA THR A 151 -13.54 0.66 -18.57
C THR A 151 -14.96 0.78 -19.16
N VAL A 152 -15.98 0.51 -18.33
CA VAL A 152 -17.41 0.73 -18.62
C VAL A 152 -17.77 2.20 -18.85
N GLU A 153 -17.23 3.15 -18.09
CA GLU A 153 -17.51 4.59 -18.24
C GLU A 153 -16.78 5.19 -19.44
N LEU A 154 -15.54 4.78 -19.68
CA LEU A 154 -14.82 5.14 -20.89
C LEU A 154 -15.56 4.61 -22.12
N ALA A 155 -15.98 3.34 -22.10
CA ALA A 155 -16.79 2.75 -23.17
C ALA A 155 -18.12 3.49 -23.36
N LYS A 156 -18.82 3.84 -22.27
CA LYS A 156 -20.07 4.62 -22.32
C LYS A 156 -19.87 6.01 -22.92
N MET A 157 -18.79 6.70 -22.57
CA MET A 157 -18.42 7.99 -23.16
C MET A 157 -18.14 7.85 -24.66
N ILE A 158 -17.34 6.85 -25.05
CA ILE A 158 -17.02 6.60 -26.45
C ILE A 158 -18.29 6.30 -27.24
N SER A 159 -19.17 5.42 -26.75
CA SER A 159 -20.47 5.14 -27.36
C SER A 159 -21.34 6.40 -27.46
N GLY A 160 -21.34 7.26 -26.44
CA GLY A 160 -22.06 8.53 -26.46
C GLY A 160 -21.54 9.47 -27.55
N ILE A 161 -20.23 9.57 -27.73
CA ILE A 161 -19.59 10.36 -28.79
C ILE A 161 -19.89 9.77 -30.17
N ALA A 162 -19.84 8.44 -30.31
CA ALA A 162 -20.17 7.77 -31.57
C ALA A 162 -21.61 8.07 -32.02
N VAL A 163 -22.57 8.03 -31.09
CA VAL A 163 -23.98 8.40 -31.37
C VAL A 163 -24.11 9.88 -31.72
N LEU A 164 -23.44 10.78 -30.97
CA LEU A 164 -23.46 12.22 -31.27
C LEU A 164 -22.92 12.53 -32.66
N LEU A 165 -21.83 11.88 -33.05
CA LEU A 165 -21.26 11.99 -34.39
C LEU A 165 -22.22 11.43 -35.44
N GLU A 166 -22.83 10.27 -35.21
CA GLU A 166 -23.79 9.68 -36.13
C GLU A 166 -25.00 10.59 -36.40
N GLU A 167 -25.59 11.16 -35.35
CA GLU A 167 -26.67 12.12 -35.48
C GLU A 167 -26.22 13.38 -36.21
N PHE A 168 -25.04 13.90 -35.88
CA PHE A 168 -24.50 15.12 -36.47
C PHE A 168 -24.20 14.97 -37.96
N THR A 169 -23.56 13.87 -38.37
CA THR A 169 -23.12 13.65 -39.76
C THR A 169 -24.22 13.13 -40.67
N SER A 170 -25.41 12.86 -40.12
CA SER A 170 -26.55 12.39 -40.91
C SER A 170 -26.85 13.32 -42.07
N VAL A 171 -26.91 12.72 -43.26
CA VAL A 171 -27.30 13.36 -44.53
C VAL A 171 -28.71 12.95 -44.97
N LYS A 172 -29.50 12.37 -44.06
CA LYS A 172 -30.90 12.00 -44.29
C LYS A 172 -31.82 13.19 -44.01
N GLY A 173 -32.91 13.30 -44.75
CA GLY A 173 -33.94 14.33 -44.56
C GLY A 173 -34.07 15.31 -45.73
N LYS A 174 -35.22 15.99 -45.82
CA LYS A 174 -35.55 16.93 -46.91
C LYS A 174 -34.80 18.27 -46.79
N ASP A 175 -34.37 18.58 -45.57
CA ASP A 175 -33.74 19.85 -45.21
C ASP A 175 -32.21 19.85 -45.38
N VAL A 176 -31.64 18.70 -45.76
CA VAL A 176 -30.21 18.55 -46.04
C VAL A 176 -29.98 18.53 -47.55
N SER A 177 -29.11 19.41 -48.03
CA SER A 177 -28.58 19.39 -49.39
C SER A 177 -27.16 18.83 -49.37
N VAL A 178 -26.89 17.79 -50.16
CA VAL A 178 -25.55 17.20 -50.27
C VAL A 178 -24.84 17.76 -51.50
N ASN A 179 -23.58 18.17 -51.33
CA ASN A 179 -22.70 18.50 -52.43
C ASN A 179 -22.12 17.20 -53.00
N GLU A 180 -22.76 16.63 -54.02
CA GLU A 180 -22.39 15.31 -54.55
C GLU A 180 -20.95 15.23 -55.07
N VAL A 181 -20.41 16.32 -55.64
CA VAL A 181 -19.04 16.34 -56.16
C VAL A 181 -18.05 16.18 -55.01
N ALA A 182 -18.09 17.10 -54.03
CA ALA A 182 -17.21 17.04 -52.86
C ALA A 182 -17.41 15.76 -52.05
N ALA A 183 -18.66 15.30 -51.92
CA ALA A 183 -18.97 14.09 -51.19
C ALA A 183 -18.38 12.84 -51.86
N ASN A 184 -18.47 12.71 -53.18
CA ASN A 184 -17.85 11.59 -53.89
C ASN A 184 -16.31 11.67 -53.89
N GLU A 185 -15.72 12.87 -53.87
CA GLU A 185 -14.28 13.04 -53.66
C GLU A 185 -13.83 12.53 -52.28
N LEU A 186 -14.60 12.80 -51.22
CA LEU A 186 -14.34 12.26 -49.88
C LEU A 186 -14.47 10.74 -49.84
N LEU A 187 -15.49 10.18 -50.48
CA LEU A 187 -15.67 8.73 -50.56
C LEU A 187 -14.49 8.07 -51.30
N LEU A 188 -14.01 8.70 -52.38
CA LEU A 188 -12.84 8.24 -53.10
C LEU A 188 -11.56 8.31 -52.24
N HIS A 189 -11.41 9.37 -51.44
CA HIS A 189 -10.26 9.53 -50.52
C HIS A 189 -10.14 8.32 -49.56
N TYR A 190 -11.27 7.84 -49.04
CA TYR A 190 -11.32 6.64 -48.18
C TYR A 190 -11.50 5.32 -48.94
N LYS A 191 -11.40 5.32 -50.28
CA LYS A 191 -11.51 4.14 -51.16
C LYS A 191 -12.85 3.38 -51.00
N CYS A 192 -13.92 4.12 -50.71
CA CYS A 192 -15.27 3.58 -50.73
C CYS A 192 -15.65 3.17 -52.17
N ALA A 193 -16.38 2.07 -52.33
CA ALA A 193 -16.83 1.61 -53.65
C ALA A 193 -18.09 2.34 -54.09
N MET A 194 -18.96 2.71 -53.14
CA MET A 194 -20.24 3.31 -53.46
C MET A 194 -20.13 4.82 -53.68
N ARG A 195 -21.02 5.34 -54.52
CA ARG A 195 -21.23 6.79 -54.69
C ARG A 195 -22.48 7.26 -53.95
N VAL A 196 -22.56 8.55 -53.66
CA VAL A 196 -23.68 9.16 -52.91
C VAL A 196 -25.04 8.93 -53.59
N GLY A 197 -25.07 8.94 -54.93
CA GLY A 197 -26.28 8.75 -55.73
C GLY A 197 -26.79 7.31 -55.81
N GLU A 198 -26.05 6.35 -55.28
CA GLU A 198 -26.35 4.92 -55.41
C GLU A 198 -26.82 4.34 -54.07
N GLY A 199 -27.92 3.57 -54.08
CA GLY A 199 -28.34 2.70 -52.97
C GLY A 199 -28.03 3.21 -51.56
N LYS A 200 -27.04 2.59 -50.90
CA LYS A 200 -26.60 2.88 -49.51
C LYS A 200 -25.59 4.05 -49.41
N GLY A 201 -25.42 4.87 -50.45
CA GLY A 201 -24.39 5.92 -50.57
C GLY A 201 -24.45 7.00 -49.51
N LYS A 202 -25.67 7.39 -49.11
CA LYS A 202 -25.89 8.36 -48.02
C LYS A 202 -25.39 7.85 -46.66
N PRO A 203 -25.72 6.62 -46.21
CA PRO A 203 -25.09 6.00 -45.04
C PRO A 203 -23.57 6.00 -45.09
N VAL A 204 -22.97 5.63 -46.23
CA VAL A 204 -21.50 5.58 -46.37
C VAL A 204 -20.88 6.98 -46.31
N LEU A 205 -21.53 7.99 -46.91
CA LEU A 205 -21.13 9.38 -46.75
C LEU A 205 -21.22 9.84 -45.29
N SER A 206 -22.29 9.49 -44.58
CA SER A 206 -22.43 9.82 -43.15
C SER A 206 -21.28 9.23 -42.34
N ALA A 207 -20.95 7.95 -42.55
CA ALA A 207 -19.84 7.28 -41.89
C ALA A 207 -18.47 7.90 -42.25
N ALA A 208 -18.24 8.23 -43.53
CA ALA A 208 -17.03 8.91 -43.97
C ALA A 208 -16.88 10.30 -43.34
N LEU A 209 -17.98 11.04 -43.16
CA LEU A 209 -17.97 12.32 -42.45
C LEU A 209 -17.62 12.16 -40.97
N GLN A 210 -18.06 11.08 -40.30
CA GLN A 210 -17.68 10.82 -38.90
C GLN A 210 -16.17 10.65 -38.76
N ARG A 211 -15.58 9.79 -39.60
CA ARG A 211 -14.13 9.58 -39.68
C ARG A 211 -13.39 10.88 -39.96
N HIS A 212 -13.79 11.60 -41.00
CA HIS A 212 -13.12 12.84 -41.41
C HIS A 212 -13.15 13.92 -40.34
N ILE A 213 -14.29 14.08 -39.66
CA ILE A 213 -14.42 15.04 -38.56
C ILE A 213 -13.57 14.62 -37.36
N LEU A 214 -13.55 13.33 -37.00
CA LEU A 214 -12.69 12.83 -35.92
C LEU A 214 -11.20 13.05 -36.20
N GLU A 215 -10.75 12.70 -37.41
CA GLU A 215 -9.36 12.92 -37.86
C GLU A 215 -8.99 14.41 -37.78
N GLU A 216 -9.86 15.30 -38.26
CA GLU A 216 -9.65 16.75 -38.19
C GLU A 216 -9.65 17.28 -36.75
N ILE A 217 -10.53 16.78 -35.87
CA ILE A 217 -10.57 17.19 -34.47
C ILE A 217 -9.29 16.77 -33.75
N PHE A 218 -8.87 15.51 -33.89
CA PHE A 218 -7.64 15.03 -33.24
C PHE A 218 -6.41 15.81 -33.73
N ARG A 219 -6.30 16.03 -35.05
CA ARG A 219 -5.26 16.88 -35.63
C ARG A 219 -5.27 18.28 -35.00
N PHE A 220 -6.44 18.91 -34.87
CA PHE A 220 -6.57 20.26 -34.33
C PHE A 220 -6.22 20.33 -32.83
N ILE A 221 -6.60 19.32 -32.04
CA ILE A 221 -6.23 19.20 -30.61
C ILE A 221 -4.72 19.04 -30.47
N GLU A 222 -4.12 18.14 -31.24
CA GLU A 222 -2.67 17.92 -31.21
C GLU A 222 -1.92 19.17 -31.63
N GLU A 223 -2.35 19.85 -32.71
CA GLU A 223 -1.76 21.12 -33.13
C GLU A 223 -1.83 22.17 -32.03
N TYR A 224 -2.96 22.33 -31.34
CA TYR A 224 -3.07 23.30 -30.26
C TYR A 224 -2.21 22.95 -29.04
N LEU A 225 -2.23 21.69 -28.59
CA LEU A 225 -1.49 21.26 -27.40
C LEU A 225 0.02 21.12 -27.65
N PHE A 226 0.44 20.97 -28.91
CA PHE A 226 1.85 20.80 -29.31
C PHE A 226 2.37 21.92 -30.20
N GLN A 227 1.60 22.99 -30.40
CA GLN A 227 2.10 24.22 -31.02
C GLN A 227 3.21 24.79 -30.15
N SER A 228 4.44 24.61 -30.64
CA SER A 228 5.65 25.14 -30.05
C SER A 228 5.62 26.67 -30.13
N LYS A 229 5.12 27.34 -29.11
CA LYS A 229 5.64 28.68 -28.77
C LYS A 229 6.99 28.51 -28.10
N ILE A 230 7.98 28.09 -28.89
CA ILE A 230 9.35 28.60 -28.75
C ILE A 230 9.41 29.86 -29.62
N GLU A 231 8.54 30.83 -29.33
CA GLU A 231 8.78 32.19 -29.77
C GLU A 231 9.68 32.80 -28.70
N ASN A 232 10.96 32.82 -29.04
CA ASN A 232 12.00 33.54 -28.34
C ASN A 232 11.49 34.93 -27.91
N GLN A 233 11.22 35.12 -26.62
CA GLN A 233 11.71 36.34 -26.01
C GLN A 233 13.23 36.19 -25.91
N GLN A 234 13.89 36.61 -26.99
CA GLN A 234 15.31 36.87 -26.98
C GLN A 234 15.60 37.83 -25.84
N GLN A 235 16.25 37.32 -24.80
CA GLN A 235 17.35 38.00 -24.15
C GLN A 235 18.29 36.93 -23.59
N SER A 236 19.42 36.77 -24.27
CA SER A 236 20.65 36.22 -23.71
C SER A 236 21.75 37.23 -24.04
N PRO A 237 22.90 37.27 -23.35
CA PRO A 237 23.19 37.04 -21.93
C PRO A 237 23.87 38.29 -21.30
N LEU A 238 23.69 38.56 -20.00
CA LEU A 238 24.51 39.55 -19.28
C LEU A 238 25.37 38.77 -18.25
N SER A 239 26.53 38.24 -18.63
CA SER A 239 27.83 38.92 -18.63
C SER A 239 28.13 39.67 -17.33
N LEU A 240 28.97 39.05 -16.50
CA LEU A 240 29.77 39.74 -15.49
C LEU A 240 30.58 40.86 -16.17
N GLN A 241 30.27 42.12 -15.84
CA GLN A 241 31.22 43.21 -15.94
C GLN A 241 31.11 44.11 -14.70
N SER A 242 32.17 44.00 -13.92
CA SER A 242 32.81 45.01 -13.07
C SER A 242 32.49 46.47 -13.36
N SER A 243 32.17 47.22 -12.30
CA SER A 243 32.38 48.67 -12.25
C SER A 243 33.35 48.98 -11.12
N ASP A 244 34.54 49.42 -11.51
CA ASP A 244 35.53 50.04 -10.65
C ASP A 244 34.99 51.34 -10.04
N GLN A 245 35.24 51.53 -8.74
CA GLN A 245 35.62 52.84 -8.20
C GLN A 245 36.83 52.68 -7.29
N GLN A 246 37.93 53.29 -7.72
CA GLN A 246 39.20 53.42 -7.02
C GLN A 246 39.16 54.58 -6.01
N ASN A 247 39.77 54.36 -4.84
CA ASN A 247 40.63 55.27 -4.04
C ASN A 247 40.71 54.67 -2.62
N GLU A 248 41.82 54.46 -1.93
CA GLU A 248 43.26 54.75 -2.07
C GLU A 248 44.05 53.65 -1.31
N HIS A 249 45.29 53.39 -1.73
CA HIS A 249 46.30 52.56 -1.04
C HIS A 249 47.16 53.44 -0.09
N PRO A 250 47.96 52.94 0.90
CA PRO A 250 49.01 51.89 0.74
C PRO A 250 49.07 50.84 1.90
N GLN A 251 49.21 49.52 1.64
CA GLN A 251 50.45 48.70 1.53
C GLN A 251 51.40 48.71 2.76
N PRO A 252 52.23 47.66 2.98
CA PRO A 252 52.09 46.21 2.75
C PRO A 252 52.62 45.37 3.94
N GLN A 253 52.44 44.03 3.95
CA GLN A 253 53.53 43.05 4.23
C GLN A 253 53.04 41.59 4.23
N GLN A 254 53.92 40.73 3.71
CA GLN A 254 53.82 39.28 3.51
C GLN A 254 54.43 38.50 4.72
N PRO A 255 54.35 37.15 4.76
CA PRO A 255 54.16 36.28 5.95
C PRO A 255 55.47 35.79 6.59
N PRO A 256 55.48 35.10 7.77
CA PRO A 256 55.50 33.60 7.85
C PRO A 256 54.91 33.04 9.20
N PRO A 257 55.32 31.87 9.78
CA PRO A 257 54.66 30.56 9.72
C PRO A 257 54.28 29.99 11.14
N PRO A 258 53.96 28.69 11.34
CA PRO A 258 53.29 28.17 12.54
C PRO A 258 54.24 27.60 13.61
N GLN A 259 53.84 27.60 14.89
CA GLN A 259 54.35 26.75 16.00
C GLN A 259 53.40 26.86 17.21
N GLN A 260 52.72 25.76 17.59
CA GLN A 260 53.09 24.80 18.64
C GLN A 260 53.16 25.38 20.06
N GLN A 261 52.31 24.84 20.95
CA GLN A 261 52.81 24.32 22.23
C GLN A 261 51.95 23.15 22.71
N GLN A 262 52.58 21.98 22.72
CA GLN A 262 52.20 20.80 23.48
C GLN A 262 52.33 21.09 24.97
N GLN A 263 51.47 20.48 25.79
CA GLN A 263 52.01 19.61 26.83
C GLN A 263 51.12 18.41 27.10
N GLN A 264 51.79 17.27 27.01
CA GLN A 264 51.39 15.88 27.14
C GLN A 264 51.64 15.48 28.61
N GLN A 265 50.79 14.67 29.25
CA GLN A 265 51.02 13.27 29.72
C GLN A 265 50.27 13.10 31.06
N GLN A 266 49.71 11.97 31.50
CA GLN A 266 49.80 10.53 31.20
C GLN A 266 48.49 9.90 31.74
N THR A 267 47.73 9.05 31.01
CA THR A 267 47.86 7.59 30.75
C THR A 267 47.17 6.69 31.79
N GLN A 268 46.10 5.99 31.32
CA GLN A 268 45.58 4.63 31.65
C GLN A 268 45.29 4.26 33.13
N GLN A 269 44.22 3.55 33.50
CA GLN A 269 43.74 2.24 33.01
C GLN A 269 42.44 1.86 33.76
N GLN A 270 41.53 1.10 33.11
CA GLN A 270 40.47 0.22 33.68
C GLN A 270 39.31 0.92 34.45
N GLU A 271 38.03 0.61 34.31
CA GLU A 271 37.34 -0.68 34.14
C GLU A 271 35.90 -0.45 33.63
N ILE A 272 35.32 -1.51 33.08
CA ILE A 272 33.97 -1.62 32.52
C ILE A 272 32.92 -1.56 33.64
N ASP A 273 31.88 -0.72 33.52
CA ASP A 273 30.49 -1.18 33.68
C ASP A 273 29.44 -0.10 33.33
N GLN A 274 28.44 -0.57 32.58
CA GLN A 274 27.01 -0.21 32.54
C GLN A 274 26.54 1.26 32.65
N GLN A 275 25.61 1.57 31.73
CA GLN A 275 24.67 2.71 31.67
C GLN A 275 25.09 3.87 30.77
N ASP A 276 24.75 3.76 29.49
CA ASP A 276 24.49 4.95 28.68
C ASP A 276 23.37 4.68 27.65
N SER A 277 22.17 4.48 28.18
CA SER A 277 20.91 4.54 27.43
C SER A 277 19.99 5.58 28.06
N GLU A 278 20.49 6.77 28.38
CA GLU A 278 19.65 7.82 28.96
C GLU A 278 20.25 9.22 28.81
N LYS A 279 20.74 9.59 27.60
CA LYS A 279 21.00 10.99 27.24
C LYS A 279 21.13 11.22 25.72
N ARG A 280 20.12 10.79 24.96
CA ARG A 280 19.84 11.38 23.63
C ARG A 280 18.35 11.35 23.28
N ALA A 281 17.51 11.76 24.21
CA ALA A 281 16.06 11.92 23.99
C ALA A 281 15.49 13.22 24.56
N HIS A 282 16.31 14.26 24.72
CA HIS A 282 15.86 15.60 25.07
C HIS A 282 16.51 16.65 24.16
N SER A 283 16.02 16.77 22.93
CA SER A 283 16.24 17.98 22.11
C SER A 283 15.26 18.22 20.94
N VAL A 284 14.14 17.49 20.75
CA VAL A 284 13.29 17.72 19.55
C VAL A 284 11.78 17.86 19.82
N VAL A 285 11.29 17.79 21.07
CA VAL A 285 9.84 17.90 21.37
C VAL A 285 9.42 19.28 21.92
N ALA A 286 10.26 20.32 21.78
CA ALA A 286 9.98 21.67 22.27
C ALA A 286 9.72 22.73 21.18
N ILE A 287 9.46 22.33 19.92
CA ILE A 287 9.07 23.24 18.84
C ILE A 287 7.83 22.67 18.15
N GLY A 288 6.65 22.94 18.70
CA GLY A 288 5.40 22.41 18.12
C GLY A 288 4.14 22.61 18.96
N ARG A 289 4.22 23.33 20.08
CA ARG A 289 3.04 23.74 20.87
C ARG A 289 3.21 25.16 21.39
N LYS A 290 3.01 26.12 20.50
CA LYS A 290 2.49 27.47 20.78
C LYS A 290 2.30 28.12 19.43
N LEU A 291 1.06 28.19 18.96
CA LEU A 291 0.44 29.34 18.27
C LEU A 291 -0.85 28.91 17.56
N SER A 292 -1.92 28.88 18.34
CA SER A 292 -3.33 29.02 17.95
C SER A 292 -4.01 29.45 19.25
N LEU A 293 -4.72 30.56 19.42
CA LEU A 293 -5.31 31.58 18.58
C LEU A 293 -5.43 32.85 19.44
N THR A 294 -5.22 34.04 18.87
CA THR A 294 -6.11 35.22 19.06
C THR A 294 -5.55 36.42 18.30
N ARG A 295 -6.33 36.98 17.36
CA ARG A 295 -6.49 38.44 17.23
C ARG A 295 -7.56 38.80 16.21
N GLN A 296 -8.48 39.65 16.67
CA GLN A 296 -9.38 40.48 15.87
C GLN A 296 -8.70 41.84 15.57
N PRO A 297 -9.32 42.74 14.77
CA PRO A 297 -8.68 43.43 13.65
C PRO A 297 -8.02 44.76 14.02
N GLN A 298 -6.98 45.15 13.29
CA GLN A 298 -6.51 46.53 13.22
C GLN A 298 -6.28 46.98 11.78
N SER A 299 -6.75 48.19 11.51
CA SER A 299 -6.76 48.95 10.26
C SER A 299 -5.34 49.34 9.78
N PRO A 300 -5.19 49.79 8.52
CA PRO A 300 -3.95 49.67 7.76
C PRO A 300 -2.99 50.87 7.90
N ILE A 301 -1.69 50.60 7.79
CA ILE A 301 -0.64 51.60 7.53
C ILE A 301 0.00 51.25 6.17
N PRO A 302 0.17 52.23 5.26
CA PRO A 302 0.38 51.97 3.85
C PRO A 302 1.85 51.65 3.56
N VAL A 303 2.08 50.57 2.81
CA VAL A 303 3.37 50.32 2.16
C VAL A 303 3.16 50.52 0.66
N GLN A 304 4.01 51.37 0.10
CA GLN A 304 3.95 51.85 -1.27
C GLN A 304 3.93 50.70 -2.27
N MET A 305 2.87 50.67 -3.09
CA MET A 305 2.86 49.93 -4.35
C MET A 305 3.99 50.45 -5.23
N SER A 306 4.98 49.60 -5.50
CA SER A 306 5.55 49.60 -6.84
C SER A 306 4.47 48.94 -7.70
N THR A 307 3.87 49.75 -8.56
CA THR A 307 2.97 49.32 -9.63
C THR A 307 3.73 48.31 -10.48
N ILE A 308 3.55 47.02 -10.18
CA ILE A 308 3.71 46.00 -11.20
C ILE A 308 2.47 46.20 -12.06
N GLU A 309 2.66 46.92 -13.15
CA GLU A 309 1.69 46.96 -14.24
C GLU A 309 1.33 45.50 -14.53
N GLN A 310 0.08 45.14 -14.26
CA GLN A 310 -0.49 43.90 -14.73
C GLN A 310 -0.45 43.97 -16.25
N GLU A 311 0.65 43.50 -16.84
CA GLU A 311 0.62 43.02 -18.20
C GLU A 311 -0.47 41.97 -18.25
N ASN A 312 -1.52 42.30 -18.99
CA ASN A 312 -2.61 41.42 -19.34
C ASN A 312 -2.00 40.29 -20.19
N THR A 313 -1.38 39.31 -19.54
CA THR A 313 -0.89 38.10 -20.21
C THR A 313 -2.12 37.36 -20.68
N ASP A 314 -2.34 37.42 -21.99
CA ASP A 314 -3.44 36.79 -22.70
C ASP A 314 -3.45 35.29 -22.33
N ASN A 315 -4.32 34.91 -21.40
CA ASN A 315 -4.36 33.61 -20.72
C ASN A 315 -4.89 32.49 -21.63
N ASN A 316 -4.81 32.66 -22.95
CA ASN A 316 -5.55 31.92 -23.97
C ASN A 316 -4.93 30.55 -24.32
N HIS A 317 -3.82 30.16 -23.67
CA HIS A 317 -3.07 28.94 -24.01
C HIS A 317 -2.48 28.20 -22.78
N LEU A 318 -3.05 28.39 -21.58
CA LEU A 318 -2.56 27.72 -20.37
C LEU A 318 -2.55 26.19 -20.52
N GLU A 319 -3.55 25.63 -21.21
CA GLU A 319 -3.71 24.19 -21.43
C GLU A 319 -2.53 23.63 -22.25
N ALA A 320 -2.12 24.35 -23.30
CA ALA A 320 -0.98 24.01 -24.13
C ALA A 320 0.34 24.16 -23.36
N GLU A 321 0.50 25.24 -22.58
CA GLU A 321 1.70 25.47 -21.78
C GLU A 321 1.87 24.41 -20.69
N ILE A 322 0.80 24.06 -19.96
CA ILE A 322 0.80 22.98 -18.96
C ILE A 322 1.17 21.65 -19.63
N THR A 323 0.60 21.35 -20.81
CA THR A 323 0.89 20.12 -21.54
C THR A 323 2.36 20.04 -21.99
N ALA A 324 2.92 21.16 -22.45
CA ALA A 324 4.33 21.24 -22.85
C ALA A 324 5.27 21.02 -21.66
N HIS A 325 5.05 21.71 -20.55
CA HIS A 325 5.87 21.55 -19.34
C HIS A 325 5.73 20.16 -18.70
N MET A 326 4.53 19.56 -18.75
CA MET A 326 4.31 18.17 -18.34
C MET A 326 5.22 17.22 -19.13
N LYS A 327 5.24 17.34 -20.47
CA LYS A 327 6.10 16.52 -21.33
C LYS A 327 7.58 16.71 -20.99
N GLN A 328 8.03 17.95 -20.91
CA GLN A 328 9.42 18.28 -20.55
C GLN A 328 9.81 17.66 -19.20
N LEU A 329 8.94 17.76 -18.19
CA LEU A 329 9.21 17.18 -16.88
C LEU A 329 9.28 15.65 -16.93
N CYS A 330 8.35 15.01 -17.64
CA CYS A 330 8.39 13.55 -17.86
C CYS A 330 9.71 13.12 -18.52
N ASP A 331 10.16 13.85 -19.54
CA ASP A 331 11.42 13.57 -20.25
C ASP A 331 12.63 13.74 -19.32
N LEU A 332 12.66 14.80 -18.50
CA LEU A 332 13.73 15.02 -17.52
C LEU A 332 13.78 13.91 -16.45
N VAL A 333 12.62 13.43 -16.00
CA VAL A 333 12.54 12.31 -15.03
C VAL A 333 12.99 11.00 -15.68
N GLN A 334 12.65 10.76 -16.95
CA GLN A 334 13.13 9.61 -17.71
C GLN A 334 14.66 9.64 -17.86
N GLN A 335 15.22 10.80 -18.25
CA GLN A 335 16.67 10.99 -18.32
C GLN A 335 17.35 10.80 -16.96
N LEU A 336 16.72 11.27 -15.88
CA LEU A 336 17.22 11.05 -14.52
C LEU A 336 17.31 9.55 -14.19
N SER A 337 16.31 8.77 -14.59
CA SER A 337 16.27 7.31 -14.41
C SER A 337 17.34 6.57 -15.21
N GLU A 338 17.75 7.11 -16.37
CA GLU A 338 18.74 6.48 -17.25
C GLU A 338 20.18 6.85 -16.86
N LEU A 339 20.40 8.07 -16.37
CA LEU A 339 21.74 8.63 -16.13
C LEU A 339 22.26 8.40 -14.71
N ARG A 340 21.42 8.04 -13.74
CA ARG A 340 21.81 7.91 -12.34
C ARG A 340 21.48 6.53 -11.79
N GLU A 341 22.35 6.02 -10.92
CA GLU A 341 22.10 4.75 -10.21
C GLU A 341 20.92 4.92 -9.23
N GLY A 342 19.92 4.06 -9.39
CA GLY A 342 18.74 3.99 -8.53
C GLY A 342 17.85 2.83 -8.96
N THR A 343 17.27 2.11 -8.00
CA THR A 343 16.33 0.99 -8.25
C THR A 343 15.04 1.19 -7.47
N ASP A 344 14.48 2.39 -7.53
CA ASP A 344 13.21 2.72 -6.89
C ASP A 344 12.07 2.73 -7.92
N ASP A 345 10.95 2.09 -7.57
CA ASP A 345 9.72 2.12 -8.36
C ASP A 345 9.17 3.56 -8.50
N ILE A 346 9.60 4.49 -7.64
CA ILE A 346 9.10 5.87 -7.60
C ILE A 346 9.50 6.60 -8.87
N THR A 347 10.78 6.59 -9.24
CA THR A 347 11.27 7.27 -10.45
C THR A 347 10.62 6.70 -11.70
N ARG A 348 10.43 5.37 -11.77
CA ARG A 348 9.70 4.70 -12.87
C ARG A 348 8.23 5.13 -12.96
N LEU A 349 7.53 5.27 -11.84
CA LEU A 349 6.11 5.62 -11.81
C LEU A 349 5.84 7.13 -11.90
N THR A 350 6.85 7.97 -11.68
CA THR A 350 6.69 9.43 -11.60
C THR A 350 6.17 10.05 -12.90
N PRO A 351 6.70 9.73 -14.11
CA PRO A 351 6.16 10.28 -15.36
C PRO A 351 4.69 9.89 -15.60
N ILE A 352 4.32 8.67 -15.21
CA ILE A 352 2.94 8.17 -15.32
C ILE A 352 2.02 9.00 -14.43
N ASN A 353 2.39 9.20 -13.16
CA ASN A 353 1.61 9.97 -12.21
C ASN A 353 1.47 11.45 -12.62
N ILE A 354 2.56 12.06 -13.12
CA ILE A 354 2.54 13.44 -13.62
C ILE A 354 1.53 13.57 -14.76
N ARG A 355 1.62 12.68 -15.77
CA ARG A 355 0.71 12.68 -16.92
C ARG A 355 -0.75 12.51 -16.48
N GLN A 356 -1.02 11.54 -15.62
CA GLN A 356 -2.37 11.28 -15.12
C GLN A 356 -2.97 12.48 -14.38
N GLN A 357 -2.21 13.12 -13.51
CA GLN A 357 -2.67 14.29 -12.77
C GLN A 357 -2.93 15.47 -13.70
N VAL A 358 -2.02 15.74 -14.64
CA VAL A 358 -2.17 16.84 -15.59
C VAL A 358 -3.39 16.61 -16.49
N CYS A 359 -3.56 15.41 -17.05
CA CYS A 359 -4.75 15.07 -17.85
C CYS A 359 -6.05 15.21 -17.05
N SER A 360 -6.05 14.83 -15.76
CA SER A 360 -7.21 15.02 -14.88
C SER A 360 -7.54 16.49 -14.64
N VAL A 361 -6.53 17.34 -14.45
CA VAL A 361 -6.72 18.79 -14.27
C VAL A 361 -7.21 19.42 -15.57
N LEU A 362 -6.56 19.14 -16.70
CA LEU A 362 -6.94 19.72 -17.99
C LEU A 362 -8.33 19.26 -18.45
N GLY A 363 -8.65 17.97 -18.28
CA GLY A 363 -9.97 17.43 -18.60
C GLY A 363 -11.10 17.96 -17.71
N SER A 364 -10.81 18.44 -16.49
CA SER A 364 -11.83 18.96 -15.56
C SER A 364 -11.90 20.49 -15.47
N ARG A 365 -10.84 21.20 -15.86
CA ARG A 365 -10.73 22.65 -15.68
C ARG A 365 -10.31 23.38 -16.95
N GLY A 366 -9.43 22.80 -17.76
CA GLY A 366 -8.80 23.49 -18.89
C GLY A 366 -9.82 24.03 -19.88
N PHE A 367 -10.77 23.20 -20.30
CA PHE A 367 -11.74 23.58 -21.34
C PHE A 367 -13.14 23.87 -20.81
N CYS A 368 -13.28 24.03 -19.49
CA CYS A 368 -14.58 24.19 -18.82
C CYS A 368 -15.05 25.64 -18.69
N ILE A 369 -14.28 26.61 -19.21
CA ILE A 369 -14.68 28.01 -19.25
C ILE A 369 -15.81 28.17 -20.28
N ASP A 370 -16.87 28.92 -19.90
CA ASP A 370 -17.92 29.32 -20.82
C ASP A 370 -17.30 30.17 -21.94
N LYS A 371 -17.51 29.78 -23.20
CA LYS A 371 -16.91 30.39 -24.41
C LYS A 371 -15.37 30.33 -24.44
N HIS A 372 -14.83 29.14 -24.23
CA HIS A 372 -13.39 28.90 -24.37
C HIS A 372 -12.95 29.11 -25.85
N PRO A 373 -11.98 29.99 -26.16
CA PRO A 373 -11.62 30.34 -27.54
C PRO A 373 -11.26 29.13 -28.42
N PHE A 374 -10.53 28.16 -27.86
CA PHE A 374 -10.21 26.92 -28.58
C PHE A 374 -11.44 26.05 -28.87
N ILE A 375 -12.44 26.02 -27.98
CA ILE A 375 -13.68 25.27 -28.21
C ILE A 375 -14.47 25.91 -29.33
N ASP A 376 -14.54 27.24 -29.37
CA ASP A 376 -15.21 27.97 -30.45
C ASP A 376 -14.50 27.72 -31.79
N GLN A 377 -13.17 27.81 -31.84
CA GLN A 377 -12.38 27.51 -33.04
C GLN A 377 -12.55 26.06 -33.52
N LEU A 378 -12.57 25.10 -32.61
CA LEU A 378 -12.80 23.70 -32.93
C LEU A 378 -14.23 23.48 -33.45
N THR A 379 -15.22 24.13 -32.83
CA THR A 379 -16.63 24.10 -33.26
C THR A 379 -16.79 24.62 -34.69
N ASP A 380 -16.18 25.77 -34.99
CA ASP A 380 -16.15 26.34 -36.34
C ASP A 380 -15.47 25.42 -37.34
N THR A 381 -14.39 24.73 -36.92
CA THR A 381 -13.68 23.75 -37.75
C THR A 381 -14.56 22.55 -38.07
N ILE A 382 -15.30 22.03 -37.09
CA ILE A 382 -16.26 20.93 -37.28
C ILE A 382 -17.37 21.34 -38.25
N LEU A 383 -17.97 22.52 -38.05
CA LEU A 383 -19.04 23.05 -38.89
C LEU A 383 -18.57 23.31 -40.32
N LYS A 384 -17.40 23.92 -40.48
CA LYS A 384 -16.79 24.18 -41.78
C LYS A 384 -16.48 22.88 -42.51
N THR A 385 -15.97 21.87 -41.81
CA THR A 385 -15.66 20.56 -42.37
C THR A 385 -16.92 19.86 -42.86
N ALA A 386 -17.97 19.79 -42.03
CA ALA A 386 -19.26 19.24 -42.46
C ALA A 386 -19.89 20.05 -43.62
N GLY A 387 -19.79 21.38 -43.55
CA GLY A 387 -20.36 22.34 -44.50
C GLY A 387 -19.85 22.20 -45.94
N LYS A 388 -18.65 21.62 -46.13
CA LYS A 388 -18.11 21.31 -47.47
C LYS A 388 -18.96 20.26 -48.21
N TYR A 389 -19.53 19.32 -47.47
CA TYR A 389 -20.19 18.14 -48.03
C TYR A 389 -21.72 18.19 -47.90
N ARG A 390 -22.24 18.87 -46.87
CA ARG A 390 -23.68 19.00 -46.62
C ARG A 390 -24.04 20.40 -46.14
N GLN A 391 -25.25 20.86 -46.48
CA GLN A 391 -25.79 22.14 -46.02
C GLN A 391 -27.24 21.99 -45.56
N PHE A 392 -27.60 22.72 -44.50
CA PHE A 392 -28.96 22.81 -44.01
C PHE A 392 -29.69 24.00 -44.62
N LYS A 393 -30.91 23.77 -45.12
CA LYS A 393 -31.78 24.82 -45.69
C LYS A 393 -32.44 25.69 -44.62
N ASN A 394 -32.78 25.09 -43.47
CA ASN A 394 -33.48 25.76 -42.37
C ASN A 394 -32.48 26.35 -41.36
N LYS A 395 -32.70 27.61 -40.94
CA LYS A 395 -31.92 28.29 -39.90
C LYS A 395 -31.97 27.56 -38.55
N GLU A 396 -33.12 27.00 -38.17
CA GLU A 396 -33.26 26.23 -36.92
C GLU A 396 -32.31 25.02 -36.90
N LYS A 397 -32.21 24.30 -38.02
CA LYS A 397 -31.29 23.17 -38.19
C LYS A 397 -29.83 23.60 -38.15
N GLN A 398 -29.50 24.81 -38.61
CA GLN A 398 -28.15 25.36 -38.53
C GLN A 398 -27.77 25.66 -37.07
N THR A 399 -28.68 26.27 -36.28
CA THR A 399 -28.46 26.50 -34.85
C THR A 399 -28.31 25.18 -34.09
N GLU A 400 -29.21 24.22 -34.31
CA GLU A 400 -29.15 22.88 -33.71
C GLU A 400 -27.85 22.15 -34.07
N SER A 401 -27.36 22.34 -35.30
CA SER A 401 -26.06 21.82 -35.74
C SER A 401 -24.89 22.48 -35.01
N HIS A 402 -24.96 23.78 -34.76
CA HIS A 402 -23.91 24.49 -34.02
C HIS A 402 -23.83 23.99 -32.57
N GLU A 403 -24.96 23.90 -31.87
CA GLU A 403 -25.02 23.37 -30.50
C GLU A 403 -24.46 21.93 -30.43
N ARG A 404 -24.80 21.08 -31.41
CA ARG A 404 -24.23 19.74 -31.51
C ARG A 404 -22.72 19.74 -31.77
N ALA A 405 -22.24 20.60 -32.66
CA ALA A 405 -20.81 20.70 -32.96
C ALA A 405 -20.01 21.13 -31.73
N GLU A 406 -20.52 22.10 -30.96
CA GLU A 406 -19.91 22.52 -29.70
C GLU A 406 -19.88 21.38 -28.68
N LYS A 407 -20.99 20.64 -28.55
CA LYS A 407 -21.05 19.46 -27.69
C LYS A 407 -20.03 18.39 -28.11
N ILE A 408 -19.92 18.10 -29.40
CA ILE A 408 -18.93 17.15 -29.97
C ILE A 408 -17.50 17.59 -29.64
N ALA A 409 -17.19 18.88 -29.82
CA ALA A 409 -15.88 19.44 -29.49
C ALA A 409 -15.52 19.19 -28.01
N ARG A 410 -16.44 19.51 -27.09
CA ARG A 410 -16.24 19.33 -25.64
C ARG A 410 -16.07 17.86 -25.24
N GLU A 411 -16.93 16.97 -25.74
CA GLU A 411 -16.88 15.54 -25.40
C GLU A 411 -15.62 14.88 -25.95
N ILE A 412 -15.16 15.22 -27.16
CA ILE A 412 -13.95 14.66 -27.73
C ILE A 412 -12.70 15.17 -27.02
N ILE A 413 -12.64 16.44 -26.64
CA ILE A 413 -11.53 16.95 -25.82
C ILE A 413 -11.46 16.23 -24.48
N LEU A 414 -12.60 16.01 -23.83
CA LEU A 414 -12.66 15.25 -22.59
C LEU A 414 -12.20 13.80 -22.79
N LEU A 415 -12.64 13.16 -23.88
CA LEU A 415 -12.18 11.82 -24.26
C LEU A 415 -10.67 11.79 -24.48
N TYR A 416 -10.10 12.77 -25.19
CA TYR A 416 -8.67 12.88 -25.44
C TYR A 416 -7.88 12.83 -24.12
N PHE A 417 -8.18 13.70 -23.15
CA PHE A 417 -7.48 13.67 -21.86
C PHE A 417 -7.71 12.37 -21.06
N ARG A 418 -8.89 11.78 -21.14
CA ARG A 418 -9.18 10.49 -20.48
C ARG A 418 -8.40 9.33 -21.08
N LEU A 419 -8.17 9.33 -22.39
CA LEU A 419 -7.33 8.34 -23.08
C LEU A 419 -5.86 8.54 -22.68
N PHE A 420 -5.35 9.78 -22.67
CA PHE A 420 -3.97 10.07 -22.26
C PHE A 420 -3.67 9.79 -20.77
N ALA A 421 -4.70 9.79 -19.92
CA ALA A 421 -4.58 9.40 -18.51
C ALA A 421 -4.49 7.87 -18.30
N GLN A 422 -4.74 7.04 -19.32
CA GLN A 422 -4.59 5.59 -19.17
C GLN A 422 -3.11 5.18 -19.06
N GLU A 423 -2.89 4.02 -18.45
CA GLU A 423 -1.59 3.35 -18.39
C GLU A 423 -1.76 1.87 -18.74
N PRO A 424 -1.31 1.41 -19.92
CA PRO A 424 -0.68 2.18 -21.00
C PRO A 424 -1.66 3.14 -21.70
N VAL A 425 -1.14 4.17 -22.35
CA VAL A 425 -1.93 5.05 -23.24
C VAL A 425 -2.43 4.20 -24.42
N PRO A 426 -3.75 4.12 -24.67
CA PRO A 426 -4.29 3.36 -25.79
C PRO A 426 -3.96 4.03 -27.12
N GLU A 427 -3.83 3.21 -28.17
CA GLU A 427 -3.95 3.66 -29.55
C GLU A 427 -5.43 3.96 -29.81
N PHE A 428 -5.73 5.15 -30.34
CA PHE A 428 -7.10 5.61 -30.60
C PHE A 428 -7.27 6.27 -31.98
N THR A 429 -6.25 6.20 -32.83
CA THR A 429 -6.28 6.72 -34.21
C THR A 429 -6.27 5.61 -35.26
N GLU A 430 -6.40 4.35 -34.85
CA GLU A 430 -6.38 3.18 -35.72
C GLU A 430 -7.73 2.98 -36.44
N PHE A 431 -7.89 3.60 -37.61
CA PHE A 431 -9.02 3.35 -38.51
C PHE A 431 -8.76 2.16 -39.42
N VAL A 432 -9.76 1.28 -39.58
CA VAL A 432 -9.68 0.17 -40.52
C VAL A 432 -9.86 0.66 -41.96
N GLU A 433 -8.96 0.26 -42.84
CA GLU A 433 -8.99 0.67 -44.25
C GLU A 433 -10.05 -0.09 -45.06
N ALA A 434 -10.64 0.58 -46.05
CA ALA A 434 -11.59 -0.04 -46.97
C ALA A 434 -10.94 -1.19 -47.76
N GLY A 435 -11.70 -2.27 -47.98
CA GLY A 435 -11.22 -3.51 -48.58
C GLY A 435 -10.63 -4.52 -47.58
N THR A 436 -10.52 -4.16 -46.30
CA THR A 436 -10.05 -5.10 -45.27
C THR A 436 -11.12 -6.17 -44.97
N SER A 437 -10.72 -7.43 -44.86
CA SER A 437 -11.62 -8.50 -44.41
C SER A 437 -12.11 -8.27 -42.98
N LEU A 438 -13.35 -8.67 -42.70
CA LEU A 438 -13.97 -8.46 -41.39
C LEU A 438 -13.28 -9.28 -40.29
N GLN A 439 -13.09 -8.63 -39.13
CA GLN A 439 -12.53 -9.25 -37.93
C GLN A 439 -13.45 -8.96 -36.73
N VAL A 440 -14.32 -9.91 -36.41
CA VAL A 440 -15.39 -9.74 -35.39
C VAL A 440 -14.85 -9.40 -33.99
N ASN A 441 -13.61 -9.79 -33.68
CA ASN A 441 -12.96 -9.48 -32.41
C ASN A 441 -12.59 -8.00 -32.24
N ILE A 442 -12.37 -7.25 -33.33
CA ILE A 442 -11.95 -5.83 -33.28
C ILE A 442 -12.91 -4.87 -34.00
N MET A 443 -13.90 -5.38 -34.73
CA MET A 443 -14.86 -4.57 -35.50
C MET A 443 -16.30 -4.78 -35.01
N GLU A 444 -17.13 -3.74 -35.12
CA GLU A 444 -18.57 -3.75 -34.88
C GLU A 444 -19.33 -3.09 -36.04
N GLY A 445 -20.53 -3.58 -36.33
CA GLY A 445 -21.39 -3.09 -37.41
C GLY A 445 -22.54 -4.05 -37.68
N THR A 446 -23.23 -3.88 -38.81
CA THR A 446 -24.37 -4.70 -39.20
C THR A 446 -24.01 -5.61 -40.38
N TRP A 447 -23.96 -6.92 -40.14
CA TRP A 447 -23.76 -7.96 -41.15
C TRP A 447 -24.46 -9.26 -40.72
N ASP A 448 -24.68 -10.16 -41.67
CA ASP A 448 -25.09 -11.53 -41.37
C ASP A 448 -23.86 -12.35 -41.02
N ASP A 449 -23.88 -13.03 -39.87
CA ASP A 449 -22.77 -13.87 -39.40
C ASP A 449 -22.46 -15.02 -40.38
N HIS A 450 -23.41 -15.39 -41.24
CA HIS A 450 -23.23 -16.41 -42.28
C HIS A 450 -22.53 -15.91 -43.54
N GLU A 451 -22.43 -14.59 -43.74
CA GLU A 451 -21.84 -13.97 -44.96
C GLU A 451 -20.52 -13.24 -44.67
N ILE A 452 -19.94 -13.38 -43.47
CA ILE A 452 -18.74 -12.64 -43.05
C ILE A 452 -17.56 -12.81 -44.03
N ASP A 453 -17.36 -14.02 -44.56
CA ASP A 453 -16.24 -14.34 -45.45
C ASP A 453 -16.33 -13.63 -46.81
N ASP A 454 -17.55 -13.34 -47.25
CA ASP A 454 -17.86 -12.65 -48.51
C ASP A 454 -17.88 -11.12 -48.35
N LEU A 455 -17.78 -10.61 -47.12
CA LEU A 455 -17.80 -9.20 -46.82
C LEU A 455 -16.39 -8.61 -46.62
N GLU A 456 -16.30 -7.32 -46.89
CA GLU A 456 -15.15 -6.48 -46.58
C GLU A 456 -15.61 -5.10 -46.07
N VAL A 457 -14.70 -4.38 -45.45
CA VAL A 457 -14.95 -3.03 -44.95
C VAL A 457 -15.17 -2.08 -46.12
N GLU A 458 -16.32 -1.40 -46.12
CA GLU A 458 -16.62 -0.28 -47.02
C GLU A 458 -16.06 1.03 -46.46
N ILE A 459 -16.29 1.29 -45.17
CA ILE A 459 -15.76 2.47 -44.47
C ILE A 459 -15.75 2.21 -42.96
N CYS A 460 -14.68 2.65 -42.30
CA CYS A 460 -14.58 2.74 -40.85
C CYS A 460 -15.01 4.13 -40.39
N SER A 461 -16.06 4.23 -39.58
CA SER A 461 -16.58 5.52 -39.09
C SER A 461 -16.01 5.94 -37.74
N PHE A 462 -15.59 4.97 -36.92
CA PHE A 462 -15.00 5.19 -35.60
C PHE A 462 -13.78 4.27 -35.41
N PRO A 463 -12.64 4.77 -34.90
CA PRO A 463 -11.40 4.01 -34.83
C PRO A 463 -11.47 2.89 -33.79
N LEU A 464 -10.60 1.90 -33.95
CA LEU A 464 -10.30 0.91 -32.92
C LEU A 464 -9.56 1.62 -31.78
N ILE A 465 -10.03 1.41 -30.54
CA ILE A 465 -9.29 1.86 -29.34
C ILE A 465 -8.74 0.64 -28.64
N SER A 466 -7.42 0.52 -28.58
CA SER A 466 -6.76 -0.66 -28.03
C SER A 466 -5.44 -0.37 -27.34
N VAL A 467 -5.04 -1.27 -26.45
CA VAL A 467 -3.77 -1.24 -25.74
C VAL A 467 -2.95 -2.45 -26.18
N LYS A 468 -1.68 -2.23 -26.56
CA LYS A 468 -0.74 -3.33 -26.80
C LYS A 468 -0.29 -3.91 -25.45
N GLY A 469 -0.59 -5.18 -25.21
CA GLY A 469 -0.14 -5.91 -24.03
C GLY A 469 1.34 -6.29 -24.12
N LYS A 470 1.91 -6.76 -22.99
CA LYS A 470 3.31 -7.20 -22.91
C LYS A 470 3.62 -8.45 -23.76
N ASP A 471 2.61 -9.27 -24.02
CA ASP A 471 2.74 -10.53 -24.78
C ASP A 471 2.31 -10.36 -26.26
N ASP A 472 2.36 -9.14 -26.80
CA ASP A 472 1.76 -8.75 -28.10
C ASP A 472 0.26 -9.00 -28.24
N VAL A 473 -0.41 -9.47 -27.17
CA VAL A 473 -1.86 -9.59 -27.12
C VAL A 473 -2.48 -8.20 -27.00
N ARG A 474 -3.18 -7.78 -28.05
CA ARG A 474 -3.95 -6.53 -28.10
C ARG A 474 -5.18 -6.63 -27.19
N LYS A 475 -5.29 -5.74 -26.20
CA LYS A 475 -6.50 -5.55 -25.40
C LYS A 475 -7.38 -4.50 -26.08
N VAL A 476 -8.53 -4.92 -26.59
CA VAL A 476 -9.53 -4.02 -27.18
C VAL A 476 -10.30 -3.30 -26.05
N LEU A 477 -10.32 -1.97 -26.10
CA LEU A 477 -11.13 -1.13 -25.21
C LEU A 477 -12.45 -0.73 -25.87
N TYR A 478 -12.41 -0.45 -27.17
CA TYR A 478 -13.57 -0.14 -27.99
C TYR A 478 -13.35 -0.66 -29.42
N LYS A 479 -14.32 -1.38 -29.98
CA LYS A 479 -14.22 -1.92 -31.34
C LYS A 479 -14.36 -0.82 -32.38
N SER A 480 -13.72 -0.99 -33.52
CA SER A 480 -13.91 -0.07 -34.65
C SER A 480 -15.32 -0.22 -35.23
N ALA A 481 -16.02 0.89 -35.44
CA ALA A 481 -17.33 0.90 -36.09
C ALA A 481 -17.16 0.92 -37.61
N VAL A 482 -17.70 -0.08 -38.31
CA VAL A 482 -17.52 -0.25 -39.76
C VAL A 482 -18.85 -0.50 -40.49
N LEU A 483 -18.94 0.02 -41.72
CA LEU A 483 -19.91 -0.42 -42.71
C LEU A 483 -19.26 -1.41 -43.67
N THR A 484 -20.05 -2.34 -44.19
CA THR A 484 -19.57 -3.44 -45.01
C THR A 484 -20.10 -3.37 -46.43
N ARG A 485 -19.33 -3.93 -47.36
CA ARG A 485 -19.74 -4.21 -48.74
C ARG A 485 -19.41 -5.65 -49.11
N GLN A 486 -20.05 -6.13 -50.16
CA GLN A 486 -19.71 -7.42 -50.78
C GLN A 486 -18.32 -7.32 -51.41
N ARG A 487 -17.49 -8.34 -51.19
CA ARG A 487 -16.17 -8.44 -51.80
C ARG A 487 -16.35 -8.49 -53.31
N THR A 488 -15.66 -7.59 -54.02
CA THR A 488 -15.61 -7.68 -55.46
C THR A 488 -14.74 -8.88 -55.81
N ALA A 489 -15.34 -9.93 -56.36
CA ALA A 489 -14.59 -11.02 -56.93
C ALA A 489 -13.76 -10.43 -58.07
N ASN A 490 -12.45 -10.29 -57.86
CA ASN A 490 -11.53 -10.13 -58.97
C ASN A 490 -11.70 -11.38 -59.83
N MET A 491 -12.41 -11.25 -60.95
CA MET A 491 -12.22 -12.16 -62.07
C MET A 491 -10.78 -11.93 -62.52
N GLU A 492 -9.85 -12.73 -61.99
CA GLU A 492 -8.50 -12.87 -62.52
C GLU A 492 -8.52 -13.32 -63.99
#